data_AF-A0A348YAU2-F1
#
_entry.id   AF-A0A348YAU2-F1
#
_cell.length_a   1.000
_cell.length_b   1.000
_cell.length_c   1.000
_cell.angle_alpha   90.00
_cell.angle_beta   90.00
_cell.angle_gamma   90.00
#
_symmetry.space_group_name_H-M   'P 1'
#
loop_
_entity.id
_entity.type
_entity.pdbx_description
1 polymer ?
#
loop_
_entity_poly.entity_id
_entity_poly.type
_entity_poly.pdbx_seq_one_letter_code
_entity_poly.pdbx_strand_id
1 'polypeptide(L)'
;MSLSAPLITDCTIEAATWLKKGQLLAYPTESVWGIGCDPFNKQAVIQLLDIKQRPIEKGIIMVTDSPSRITALLEGLSIDQRQ
;
A
#
# COMPACT_ATOMS: atom_id res chain seq x y z
N MET A 1 -23.65 20.21 5.27
CA MET A 1 -22.50 19.29 5.18
C MET A 1 -23.03 17.98 4.61
N SER A 2 -22.69 17.64 3.37
CA SER A 2 -23.10 16.37 2.77
C SER A 2 -22.29 15.26 3.44
N LEU A 3 -22.96 14.37 4.16
CA LEU A 3 -22.34 13.13 4.62
C LEU A 3 -22.17 12.26 3.38
N SER A 4 -20.97 12.29 2.78
CA SER A 4 -20.59 11.32 1.78
C SER A 4 -20.68 9.94 2.42
N ALA A 5 -21.41 9.01 1.78
CA ALA A 5 -21.50 7.64 2.24
C ALA A 5 -20.10 7.06 2.52
N PRO A 6 -19.95 6.21 3.55
CA PRO A 6 -18.66 5.61 3.86
C PRO A 6 -18.19 4.77 2.65
N LEU A 7 -16.96 5.02 2.18
CA LEU A 7 -16.33 4.26 1.10
C LEU A 7 -15.90 2.89 1.64
N ILE A 8 -16.83 1.92 1.62
CA ILE A 8 -16.60 0.54 2.02
C ILE A 8 -17.02 -0.35 0.85
N THR A 9 -16.20 -1.34 0.53
CA THR A 9 -16.48 -2.31 -0.53
C THR A 9 -15.92 -3.68 -0.14
N ASP A 10 -16.62 -4.74 -0.53
CA ASP A 10 -16.14 -6.13 -0.53
C ASP A 10 -15.68 -6.57 -1.94
N CYS A 11 -15.82 -5.70 -2.94
CA CYS A 11 -15.42 -5.94 -4.31
C CYS A 11 -13.95 -5.56 -4.53
N THR A 12 -13.11 -6.54 -4.83
CA THR A 12 -11.67 -6.33 -5.08
C THR A 12 -11.39 -5.44 -6.30
N ILE A 13 -12.26 -5.47 -7.31
CA ILE A 13 -12.14 -4.63 -8.52
C ILE A 13 -12.37 -3.16 -8.19
N GLU A 14 -13.35 -2.88 -7.32
CA GLU A 14 -13.64 -1.53 -6.87
C GLU A 14 -12.49 -1.01 -5.98
N ALA A 15 -12.04 -1.81 -5.02
CA ALA A 15 -10.88 -1.48 -4.19
C ALA A 15 -9.63 -1.19 -5.05
N ALA A 16 -9.34 -2.02 -6.05
CA ALA A 16 -8.23 -1.80 -6.98
C ALA A 16 -8.39 -0.49 -7.77
N THR A 17 -9.63 -0.12 -8.12
CA THR A 17 -9.93 1.16 -8.79
C THR A 17 -9.67 2.34 -7.87
N TRP A 18 -10.05 2.26 -6.59
CA TRP A 18 -9.75 3.28 -5.58
C TRP A 18 -8.24 3.43 -5.36
N LEU A 19 -7.52 2.31 -5.27
CA LEU A 19 -6.05 2.30 -5.14
C LEU A 19 -5.38 3.02 -6.32
N LYS A 20 -5.79 2.69 -7.56
CA LYS A 20 -5.30 3.34 -8.79
C LYS A 20 -5.62 4.83 -8.87
N LYS A 21 -6.69 5.29 -8.20
CA LYS A 21 -7.04 6.70 -8.05
C LYS A 21 -6.21 7.42 -6.97
N GLY A 22 -5.26 6.73 -6.34
CA GLY A 22 -4.42 7.27 -5.28
C GLY A 22 -5.08 7.30 -3.90
N GLN A 23 -6.19 6.59 -3.71
CA GLN A 23 -6.81 6.47 -2.39
C GLN A 23 -6.04 5.51 -1.50
N LEU A 24 -6.09 5.77 -0.19
CA LEU A 24 -5.59 4.84 0.82
C LEU A 24 -6.71 3.85 1.16
N LEU A 25 -6.32 2.59 1.33
CA LEU A 25 -7.25 1.52 1.70
C LEU A 25 -6.89 0.99 3.07
N ALA A 26 -7.89 0.83 3.94
CA ALA A 26 -7.81 -0.06 5.08
C ALA A 26 -8.33 -1.44 4.67
N TYR A 27 -7.57 -2.50 4.94
CA TYR A 27 -7.92 -3.86 4.51
C TYR A 27 -7.52 -4.89 5.57
N PRO A 28 -8.29 -5.98 5.74
CA PRO A 28 -7.92 -7.04 6.67
C PRO A 28 -6.70 -7.81 6.16
N THR A 29 -5.81 -8.20 7.06
CA THR A 29 -4.77 -9.21 6.82
C THR A 29 -4.97 -10.41 7.75
N GLU A 30 -4.07 -11.40 7.68
CA GLU A 30 -4.11 -12.60 8.51
C GLU A 30 -4.05 -12.32 10.03
N SER A 31 -3.45 -11.20 10.44
CA SER A 31 -3.25 -10.87 11.86
C SER A 31 -3.95 -9.58 12.30
N VAL A 32 -3.87 -8.53 11.48
CA VAL A 32 -4.33 -7.19 11.85
C VAL A 32 -4.91 -6.46 10.63
N TRP A 33 -5.54 -5.31 10.86
CA TRP A 33 -5.89 -4.42 9.77
C TRP A 33 -4.64 -3.71 9.23
N GLY A 34 -4.45 -3.78 7.92
CA GLY A 34 -3.49 -2.98 7.18
C GLY A 34 -4.11 -1.66 6.74
N ILE A 35 -3.27 -0.64 6.60
CA ILE A 35 -3.57 0.56 5.81
C ILE A 35 -2.46 0.72 4.78
N GLY A 36 -2.83 0.87 3.51
CA GLY A 36 -1.89 0.88 2.39
C GLY A 36 -2.35 1.75 1.23
N CYS A 37 -1.44 1.92 0.26
CA CYS A 37 -1.65 2.72 -0.95
C CYS A 37 -0.86 2.10 -2.11
N ASP A 38 -0.99 2.67 -3.31
CA ASP A 38 -0.05 2.40 -4.40
C ASP A 38 1.34 2.91 -3.98
N PRO A 39 2.37 2.04 -3.90
CA PRO A 39 3.70 2.45 -3.46
C PRO A 39 4.44 3.34 -4.46
N PHE A 40 4.00 3.39 -5.72
CA PHE A 40 4.57 4.26 -6.74
C PHE A 40 3.87 5.63 -6.79
N ASN A 41 2.78 5.81 -6.05
CA ASN A 41 2.13 7.10 -5.87
C ASN A 41 2.74 7.83 -4.65
N LYS A 42 3.72 8.71 -4.92
CA LYS A 42 4.43 9.48 -3.88
C LYS A 42 3.49 10.24 -2.94
N GLN A 43 2.41 10.82 -3.46
CA GLN A 43 1.47 11.60 -2.65
C GLN A 43 0.72 10.69 -1.67
N ALA A 44 0.28 9.52 -2.12
CA ALA A 44 -0.40 8.55 -1.28
C ALA A 44 0.53 7.96 -0.21
N VAL A 45 1.81 7.73 -0.54
CA VAL A 45 2.83 7.30 0.43
C VAL A 45 3.06 8.35 1.52
N ILE A 46 3.17 9.64 1.16
CA ILE A 46 3.31 10.73 2.13
C ILE A 46 2.08 10.78 3.05
N GLN A 47 0.88 10.74 2.48
CA GLN A 47 -0.36 10.72 3.25
C GLN A 47 -0.43 9.51 4.20
N LEU A 48 0.04 8.35 3.77
CA LEU A 48 0.09 7.14 4.59
C LEU A 48 1.06 7.33 5.78
N LEU A 49 2.25 7.88 5.55
CA LEU A 49 3.22 8.17 6.60
C LEU A 49 2.67 9.18 7.61
N ASP A 50 2.01 10.24 7.13
CA ASP A 50 1.39 11.28 7.97
C ASP A 50 0.31 10.68 8.89
N ILE A 51 -0.59 9.87 8.34
CA ILE A 51 -1.65 9.20 9.12
C ILE A 51 -1.05 8.27 10.18
N LYS A 52 0.00 7.53 9.83
CA LYS A 52 0.67 6.62 10.76
C LYS A 52 1.61 7.34 11.74
N GLN A 53 1.78 8.65 11.61
CA GLN A 53 2.78 9.45 12.34
C GLN A 53 4.16 8.78 12.28
N ARG A 54 4.52 8.27 11.09
CA ARG A 54 5.70 7.44 10.89
C ARG A 54 6.80 8.24 10.17
N PRO A 55 8.01 8.31 10.73
CA PRO A 55 9.14 8.92 10.04
C PRO A 55 9.53 8.16 8.77
N ILE A 56 9.84 8.88 7.70
CA ILE A 56 10.11 8.34 6.36
C ILE A 56 11.35 7.42 6.34
N GLU A 57 12.35 7.72 7.17
CA GLU A 57 13.60 6.97 7.30
C GLU A 57 13.40 5.53 7.79
N LYS A 58 12.25 5.23 8.41
CA LYS A 58 11.90 3.86 8.83
C LYS A 58 11.33 3.00 7.70
N GLY A 59 11.10 3.59 6.52
CA GLY A 59 10.48 2.92 5.37
C GLY A 59 9.08 2.37 5.67
N ILE A 60 8.53 1.65 4.69
CA ILE A 60 7.26 0.93 4.77
C ILE A 60 7.41 -0.44 4.12
N ILE A 61 6.51 -1.37 4.46
CA ILE A 61 6.49 -2.70 3.86
C ILE A 61 5.75 -2.63 2.53
N MET A 62 6.34 -3.19 1.47
CA MET A 62 5.67 -3.42 0.20
C MET A 62 5.21 -4.88 0.12
N VAL A 63 3.95 -5.09 -0.25
CA VAL A 63 3.36 -6.42 -0.42
C VAL A 63 3.03 -6.62 -1.89
N THR A 64 3.40 -7.78 -2.44
CA THR A 64 3.14 -8.16 -3.83
C THR A 64 2.78 -9.64 -3.91
N ASP A 65 1.97 -10.02 -4.90
CA ASP A 65 1.61 -11.42 -5.22
C ASP A 65 2.77 -12.18 -5.87
N SER A 66 3.75 -11.47 -6.43
CA SER A 66 4.90 -12.06 -7.11
C SER A 66 6.16 -11.19 -6.97
N PRO A 67 7.33 -11.79 -6.70
CA PRO A 67 8.62 -11.09 -6.71
C PRO A 67 8.92 -10.40 -8.05
N SER A 68 8.43 -10.97 -9.15
CA SER A 68 8.64 -10.42 -10.51
C SER A 68 8.21 -8.95 -10.64
N ARG A 69 7.16 -8.52 -9.93
CA ARG A 69 6.65 -7.14 -9.98
C ARG A 69 7.55 -6.11 -9.32
N ILE A 70 8.44 -6.55 -8.44
CA ILE A 70 9.34 -5.68 -7.67
C ILE A 70 10.80 -5.90 -8.05
N THR A 71 11.09 -6.60 -9.15
CA THR A 71 12.45 -6.98 -9.57
C THR A 71 13.41 -5.78 -9.58
N ALA A 72 12.97 -4.62 -10.09
CA ALA A 72 13.77 -3.40 -10.11
C ALA A 72 14.15 -2.88 -8.70
N LEU A 73 13.32 -3.16 -7.69
CA LEU A 73 13.60 -2.78 -6.29
C LEU A 73 14.53 -3.78 -5.59
N LEU A 74 14.76 -4.96 -6.17
CA LEU A 74 15.65 -5.99 -5.63
C LEU A 74 17.06 -5.90 -6.20
N GLU A 75 17.33 -4.92 -7.07
CA GLU A 75 18.66 -4.67 -7.63
C GLU A 75 19.68 -4.42 -6.51
N GLY A 76 20.86 -5.05 -6.64
CA GLY A 76 21.93 -4.98 -5.63
C GLY A 76 21.82 -5.99 -4.48
N LEU A 77 20.71 -6.69 -4.31
CA LEU A 77 20.60 -7.79 -3.35
C LEU A 77 21.26 -9.07 -3.87
N SER A 78 21.94 -9.82 -2.99
CA SER A 78 22.47 -11.15 -3.29
C SER A 78 21.34 -12.16 -3.55
N ILE A 79 21.67 -13.33 -4.09
CA ILE A 79 20.69 -14.41 -4.29
C ILE A 79 20.08 -14.82 -2.94
N ASP A 80 20.90 -14.98 -1.91
CA ASP A 80 20.45 -15.38 -0.56
C ASP A 80 19.52 -14.33 0.09
N GLN A 81 19.67 -13.05 -0.25
CA GLN A 81 18.80 -11.98 0.25
C GLN A 81 17.46 -11.89 -0.49
N ARG A 82 17.33 -12.57 -1.65
CA ARG A 82 16.11 -12.60 -2.48
C ARG A 82 15.26 -13.86 -2.26
N GLN A 83 15.75 -14.81 -1.46
CA GLN A 83 15.04 -16.03 -1.05
C GLN A 83 14.33 -15.83 0.28
#